data_AF-A0A7V0MYP3-F1
#
_entry.id   AF-A0A7V0MYP3-F1
#
_cell.length_a   1.000
_cell.length_b   1.000
_cell.length_c   1.000
_cell.angle_alpha   90.00
_cell.angle_beta   90.00
_cell.angle_gamma   90.00
#
_symmetry.space_group_name_H-M   'P 1'
#
loop_
_entity.id
_entity.type
_entity.pdbx_description
1 polymer ?
#
loop_
_entity_poly.entity_id
_entity_poly.type
_entity_poly.pdbx_seq_one_letter_code
_entity_poly.pdbx_strand_id
1 'polypeptide(L)'
;TEDPKYRDFLAYTADCITKYFPDYEHSPFVQERFFEDWSHDKTWGWQQNRAVVGHNLKIAWNLMRINNIVSKKEYVALAKKIAEVMPKVGMDVQRGGWYDVMERELKEGEECYRFAWHDRKAWWQQEQGILAYQILYGVLKEPEYLRYARESAAFYNSFFLDYDDGAVYFNVLNNGLPFLLGTERLKGSHSMSGYHSIELAYLATVYTNLLNTKQPLDLYFKPLPGGFPDGVLRVQPDILPKGVAKISEVWIDGKPWKNFNAERMTVELPNLNYRPKIKVRIVPVK
;
A
#
# COMPACT_ATOMS: atom_id res chain seq x y z
N THR A 1 0.94 -15.18 -12.24
CA THR A 1 0.37 -16.45 -12.70
C THR A 1 -0.27 -16.34 -14.08
N GLU A 2 -0.70 -15.14 -14.53
CA GLU A 2 -1.45 -14.95 -15.80
C GLU A 2 -2.79 -15.73 -15.85
N ASP A 3 -3.21 -16.31 -14.73
CA ASP A 3 -4.42 -17.11 -14.61
C ASP A 3 -5.64 -16.18 -14.45
N PRO A 4 -6.62 -16.21 -15.37
CA PRO A 4 -7.79 -15.33 -15.36
C PRO A 4 -8.59 -15.36 -14.05
N LYS A 5 -8.60 -16.50 -13.34
CA LYS A 5 -9.40 -16.62 -12.11
C LYS A 5 -9.01 -15.60 -11.03
N TYR A 6 -7.71 -15.28 -10.92
CA TYR A 6 -7.24 -14.31 -9.94
C TYR A 6 -7.55 -12.88 -10.36
N ARG A 7 -7.49 -12.60 -11.67
CA ARG A 7 -7.91 -11.31 -12.22
C ARG A 7 -9.39 -11.07 -11.94
N ASP A 8 -10.22 -12.06 -12.21
CA ASP A 8 -11.67 -11.94 -12.05
C ASP A 8 -12.06 -11.83 -10.57
N PHE A 9 -11.35 -12.53 -9.67
CA PHE A 9 -11.51 -12.37 -8.22
C PHE A 9 -11.15 -10.95 -7.73
N LEU A 10 -10.06 -10.37 -8.23
CA LEU A 10 -9.67 -8.99 -7.92
C LEU A 10 -10.73 -7.99 -8.41
N ALA A 11 -11.24 -8.16 -9.63
CA ALA A 11 -12.28 -7.32 -10.19
C ALA A 11 -13.59 -7.41 -9.38
N TYR A 12 -14.02 -8.63 -9.05
CA TYR A 12 -15.19 -8.85 -8.21
C TYR A 12 -15.05 -8.18 -6.84
N THR A 13 -13.89 -8.30 -6.20
CA THR A 13 -13.62 -7.69 -4.90
C THR A 13 -13.64 -6.16 -4.98
N ALA A 14 -13.01 -5.57 -6.00
CA ALA A 14 -13.05 -4.13 -6.23
C ALA A 14 -14.47 -3.63 -6.52
N ASP A 15 -15.25 -4.38 -7.30
CA ASP A 15 -16.65 -4.06 -7.58
C ASP A 15 -17.48 -4.02 -6.29
N CYS A 16 -17.35 -5.04 -5.43
CA CYS A 16 -18.01 -5.06 -4.12
C CYS A 16 -17.60 -3.86 -3.26
N ILE A 17 -16.31 -3.55 -3.18
CA ILE A 17 -15.81 -2.40 -2.41
C ILE A 17 -16.42 -1.11 -2.95
N THR A 18 -16.34 -0.87 -4.26
CA THR A 18 -16.88 0.37 -4.84
C THR A 18 -18.38 0.53 -4.70
N LYS A 19 -19.13 -0.58 -4.61
CA LYS A 19 -20.57 -0.57 -4.47
C LYS A 19 -21.04 -0.36 -3.03
N TYR A 20 -20.40 -1.00 -2.06
CA TYR A 20 -20.96 -1.14 -0.70
C TYR A 20 -20.21 -0.35 0.37
N PHE A 21 -18.91 -0.09 0.19
CA PHE A 21 -18.10 0.58 1.23
C PHE A 21 -18.33 2.09 1.34
N PRO A 22 -18.60 2.85 0.26
CA PRO A 22 -18.85 4.28 0.36
C PRO A 22 -20.10 4.60 1.18
N ASP A 23 -19.97 5.52 2.14
CA ASP A 23 -21.08 6.06 2.95
C ASP A 23 -21.04 7.60 2.99
N TYR A 24 -20.61 8.22 1.88
CA TYR A 24 -20.28 9.66 1.83
C TYR A 24 -21.46 10.62 2.02
N GLU A 25 -22.69 10.11 2.01
CA GLU A 25 -23.88 10.89 2.36
C GLU A 25 -24.01 11.09 3.88
N HIS A 26 -23.44 10.18 4.69
CA HIS A 26 -23.54 10.20 6.16
C HIS A 26 -22.19 10.40 6.85
N SER A 27 -21.09 9.95 6.24
CA SER A 27 -19.76 9.88 6.85
C SER A 27 -18.65 10.12 5.82
N PRO A 28 -17.55 10.83 6.17
CA PRO A 28 -16.41 11.01 5.28
C PRO A 28 -15.54 9.74 5.18
N PHE A 29 -15.85 8.70 5.96
CA PHE A 29 -15.15 7.43 5.98
C PHE A 29 -16.01 6.31 5.40
N VAL A 30 -15.36 5.32 4.77
CA VAL A 30 -15.99 4.09 4.30
C VAL A 30 -16.51 3.22 5.45
N GLN A 31 -17.64 2.54 5.26
CA GLN A 31 -18.13 1.51 6.17
C GLN A 31 -17.27 0.23 6.05
N GLU A 32 -16.88 -0.33 7.19
CA GLU A 32 -15.91 -1.44 7.23
C GLU A 32 -16.55 -2.79 7.59
N ARG A 33 -17.77 -2.76 8.12
CA ARG A 33 -18.49 -3.93 8.64
C ARG A 33 -19.92 -3.94 8.16
N PHE A 34 -20.35 -5.13 7.75
CA PHE A 34 -21.63 -5.37 7.11
C PHE A 34 -22.21 -6.70 7.59
N PHE A 35 -23.54 -6.79 7.64
CA PHE A 35 -24.25 -8.06 7.69
C PHE A 35 -24.22 -8.75 6.31
N GLU A 36 -24.71 -9.98 6.22
CA GLU A 36 -24.70 -10.77 4.97
C GLU A 36 -25.47 -10.07 3.82
N ASP A 37 -26.44 -9.23 4.15
CA ASP A 37 -27.26 -8.47 3.21
C ASP A 37 -26.67 -7.09 2.82
N TRP A 38 -25.44 -6.79 3.26
CA TRP A 38 -24.75 -5.50 3.09
C TRP A 38 -25.34 -4.32 3.90
N SER A 39 -26.25 -4.56 4.83
CA SER A 39 -26.61 -3.52 5.81
C SER A 39 -25.46 -3.27 6.79
N HIS A 40 -25.31 -2.02 7.26
CA HIS A 40 -24.16 -1.61 8.07
C HIS A 40 -24.20 -2.24 9.47
N ASP A 41 -23.13 -2.92 9.86
CA ASP A 41 -22.93 -3.36 11.23
C ASP A 41 -22.10 -2.31 11.99
N LYS A 42 -22.79 -1.55 12.86
CA LYS A 42 -22.20 -0.46 13.66
C LYS A 42 -21.90 -0.85 15.11
N THR A 43 -22.11 -2.11 15.49
CA THR A 43 -22.00 -2.57 16.90
C THR A 43 -20.94 -3.65 17.09
N TRP A 44 -20.24 -4.04 16.02
CA TRP A 44 -19.25 -5.11 16.05
C TRP A 44 -18.00 -4.78 16.87
N GLY A 45 -17.71 -5.66 17.85
CA GLY A 45 -16.41 -5.79 18.50
C GLY A 45 -15.85 -4.51 19.12
N TRP A 46 -14.53 -4.31 19.01
CA TRP A 46 -13.88 -3.10 19.52
C TRP A 46 -14.16 -1.86 18.65
N GLN A 47 -14.43 -2.09 17.36
CA GLN A 47 -14.55 -1.05 16.35
C GLN A 47 -15.82 -0.22 16.54
N GLN A 48 -16.97 -0.85 16.84
CA GLN A 48 -18.26 -0.14 16.95
C GLN A 48 -18.50 0.77 15.72
N ASN A 49 -19.14 1.93 15.88
CA ASN A 49 -19.33 2.92 14.81
C ASN A 49 -18.13 3.87 14.62
N ARG A 50 -16.91 3.33 14.63
CA ARG A 50 -15.67 4.13 14.48
C ARG A 50 -14.96 3.80 13.18
N ALA A 51 -14.26 4.79 12.64
CA ALA A 51 -13.59 4.70 11.36
C ALA A 51 -12.08 4.55 11.52
N VAL A 52 -11.48 3.60 10.80
CA VAL A 52 -10.02 3.45 10.73
C VAL A 52 -9.50 4.19 9.49
N VAL A 53 -8.67 5.22 9.71
CA VAL A 53 -8.17 6.08 8.62
C VAL A 53 -7.36 5.26 7.60
N GLY A 54 -6.52 4.34 8.08
CA GLY A 54 -5.68 3.50 7.24
C GLY A 54 -6.46 2.58 6.32
N HIS A 55 -7.66 2.13 6.70
CA HIS A 55 -8.50 1.28 5.82
C HIS A 55 -9.00 2.05 4.60
N ASN A 56 -9.36 3.32 4.76
CA ASN A 56 -9.74 4.19 3.64
C ASN A 56 -8.57 4.32 2.66
N LEU A 57 -7.39 4.71 3.17
CA LEU A 57 -6.18 4.84 2.35
C LEU A 57 -5.80 3.51 1.69
N LYS A 58 -5.96 2.39 2.40
CA LYS A 58 -5.76 1.04 1.87
C LYS A 58 -6.65 0.74 0.67
N ILE A 59 -7.93 1.11 0.74
CA ILE A 59 -8.87 0.95 -0.37
C ILE A 59 -8.39 1.75 -1.59
N ALA A 60 -8.03 3.02 -1.40
CA ALA A 60 -7.60 3.87 -2.51
C ALA A 60 -6.44 3.27 -3.32
N TRP A 61 -5.38 2.83 -2.65
CA TRP A 61 -4.19 2.33 -3.36
C TRP A 61 -4.39 0.94 -3.97
N ASN A 62 -5.18 0.07 -3.32
CA ASN A 62 -5.52 -1.23 -3.89
C ASN A 62 -6.45 -1.11 -5.11
N LEU A 63 -7.40 -0.17 -5.09
CA LEU A 63 -8.23 0.12 -6.28
C LEU A 63 -7.37 0.60 -7.44
N MET A 64 -6.38 1.46 -7.19
CA MET A 64 -5.45 1.91 -8.25
C MET A 64 -4.59 0.75 -8.81
N ARG A 65 -4.13 -0.18 -7.96
CA ARG A 65 -3.44 -1.41 -8.42
C ARG A 65 -4.35 -2.28 -9.28
N ILE A 66 -5.56 -2.57 -8.81
CA ILE A 66 -6.52 -3.40 -9.56
C ILE A 66 -6.90 -2.72 -10.89
N ASN A 67 -7.06 -1.40 -10.90
CA ASN A 67 -7.34 -0.61 -12.11
C ASN A 67 -6.26 -0.76 -13.20
N ASN A 68 -5.01 -1.05 -12.83
CA ASN A 68 -3.93 -1.32 -13.79
C ASN A 68 -4.06 -2.70 -14.48
N ILE A 69 -4.90 -3.60 -13.96
CA ILE A 69 -5.25 -4.89 -14.59
C ILE A 69 -6.61 -4.80 -15.28
N VAL A 70 -7.62 -4.29 -14.57
CA VAL A 70 -9.01 -4.17 -15.01
C VAL A 70 -9.45 -2.74 -14.80
N SER A 71 -9.35 -1.94 -15.85
CA SER A 71 -9.61 -0.51 -15.75
C SER A 71 -11.12 -0.22 -15.70
N LYS A 72 -11.55 0.45 -14.63
CA LYS A 72 -12.93 0.89 -14.42
C LYS A 72 -12.94 2.30 -13.83
N LYS A 73 -13.85 3.15 -14.31
CA LYS A 73 -13.90 4.56 -13.91
C LYS A 73 -14.27 4.70 -12.43
N GLU A 74 -15.09 3.78 -11.94
CA GLU A 74 -15.59 3.68 -10.57
C GLU A 74 -14.45 3.48 -9.57
N TYR A 75 -13.43 2.67 -9.93
CA TYR A 75 -12.26 2.41 -9.08
C TYR A 75 -11.45 3.70 -8.88
N VAL A 76 -11.18 4.40 -9.98
CA VAL A 76 -10.44 5.67 -9.96
C VAL A 76 -11.27 6.75 -9.24
N ALA A 77 -12.57 6.81 -9.47
CA ALA A 77 -13.46 7.78 -8.82
C ALA A 77 -13.46 7.62 -7.30
N LEU A 78 -13.61 6.39 -6.79
CA LEU A 78 -13.56 6.15 -5.35
C LEU A 78 -12.17 6.42 -4.76
N ALA A 79 -11.10 5.99 -5.43
CA ALA A 79 -9.73 6.27 -4.99
C ALA A 79 -9.45 7.79 -4.91
N LYS A 80 -9.90 8.57 -5.89
CA LYS A 80 -9.81 10.04 -5.88
C LYS A 80 -10.66 10.65 -4.76
N LYS A 81 -11.87 10.15 -4.55
CA LYS A 81 -12.76 10.63 -3.46
C LYS A 81 -12.12 10.43 -2.10
N ILE A 82 -11.55 9.25 -1.84
CA ILE A 82 -10.81 8.96 -0.60
C ILE A 82 -9.62 9.92 -0.46
N ALA A 83 -8.81 10.07 -1.52
CA ALA A 83 -7.63 10.93 -1.51
C ALA A 83 -7.94 12.41 -1.28
N GLU A 84 -9.13 12.86 -1.66
CA GLU A 84 -9.61 14.23 -1.41
C GLU A 84 -10.08 14.42 0.04
N VAL A 85 -10.75 13.41 0.60
CA VAL A 85 -11.43 13.51 1.91
C VAL A 85 -10.47 13.23 3.07
N MET A 86 -9.64 12.18 2.98
CA MET A 86 -8.80 11.73 4.10
C MET A 86 -7.87 12.81 4.67
N PRO A 87 -7.23 13.70 3.89
CA PRO A 87 -6.43 14.78 4.45
C PRO A 87 -7.20 15.72 5.38
N LYS A 88 -8.50 15.90 5.13
CA LYS A 88 -9.35 16.84 5.89
C LYS A 88 -9.77 16.29 7.26
N VAL A 89 -9.90 14.96 7.38
CA VAL A 89 -10.52 14.32 8.56
C VAL A 89 -9.63 13.30 9.27
N GLY A 90 -8.59 12.78 8.61
CA GLY A 90 -7.74 11.71 9.15
C GLY A 90 -6.25 12.04 9.23
N MET A 91 -5.82 13.17 8.65
CA MET A 91 -4.42 13.62 8.72
C MET A 91 -4.24 14.63 9.85
N ASP A 92 -3.11 14.55 10.56
CA ASP A 92 -2.63 15.65 11.37
C ASP A 92 -1.98 16.69 10.46
N VAL A 93 -2.75 17.69 10.03
CA VAL A 93 -2.26 18.73 9.11
C VAL A 93 -1.21 19.65 9.74
N GLN A 94 -1.08 19.65 11.07
CA GLN A 94 -0.09 20.48 11.77
C GLN A 94 1.27 19.77 11.88
N ARG A 95 1.26 18.47 12.23
CA ARG A 95 2.50 17.72 12.51
C ARG A 95 2.81 16.63 11.49
N GLY A 96 1.91 16.39 10.53
CA GLY A 96 1.99 15.28 9.58
C GLY A 96 1.59 13.94 10.18
N GLY A 97 1.44 12.95 9.30
CA GLY A 97 1.01 11.60 9.66
C GLY A 97 -0.51 11.44 9.77
N TRP A 98 -0.93 10.18 9.81
CA TRP A 98 -2.32 9.75 9.78
C TRP A 98 -2.75 9.23 11.14
N TYR A 99 -3.86 9.75 11.67
CA TYR A 99 -4.43 9.26 12.91
C TYR A 99 -4.91 7.81 12.78
N ASP A 100 -4.98 7.11 13.91
CA ASP A 100 -5.40 5.72 13.98
C ASP A 100 -6.92 5.57 13.73
N VAL A 101 -7.73 5.88 14.75
CA VAL A 101 -9.20 5.69 14.73
C VAL A 101 -9.93 6.97 15.12
N MET A 102 -10.94 7.31 14.32
CA MET A 102 -11.78 8.49 14.44
C MET A 102 -13.23 8.08 14.70
N GLU A 103 -13.98 8.90 15.42
CA GLU A 103 -15.44 8.81 15.42
C GLU A 103 -15.94 9.03 13.99
N ARG A 104 -16.85 8.16 13.53
CA ARG A 104 -17.28 8.12 12.13
C ARG A 104 -18.20 9.29 11.76
N GLU A 105 -18.99 9.75 12.73
CA GLU A 105 -20.05 10.74 12.58
C GLU A 105 -19.80 11.94 13.50
N LEU A 106 -20.26 13.12 13.09
CA LEU A 106 -20.32 14.30 13.95
C LEU A 106 -21.59 14.24 14.80
N LYS A 107 -21.48 14.57 16.09
CA LYS A 107 -22.67 14.80 16.91
C LYS A 107 -23.24 16.19 16.67
N GLU A 108 -24.48 16.39 17.08
CA GLU A 108 -25.14 17.70 16.99
C GLU A 108 -24.27 18.79 17.64
N GLY A 109 -23.99 19.85 16.87
CA GLY A 109 -23.14 20.97 17.29
C GLY A 109 -21.63 20.74 17.20
N GLU A 110 -21.15 19.58 16.74
CA GLU A 110 -19.72 19.34 16.53
C GLU A 110 -19.26 19.78 15.13
N GLU A 111 -18.13 20.50 15.08
CA GLU A 111 -17.51 20.95 13.83
C GLU A 111 -16.32 20.07 13.39
N CYS A 112 -15.85 19.17 14.26
CA CYS A 112 -14.69 18.32 14.01
C CYS A 112 -14.91 16.88 14.50
N TYR A 113 -14.44 15.92 13.70
CA TYR A 113 -14.45 14.50 14.05
C TYR A 113 -13.52 14.25 15.24
N ARG A 114 -13.99 13.51 16.24
CA ARG A 114 -13.26 13.24 17.48
C ARG A 114 -12.39 11.99 17.35
N PHE A 115 -11.30 11.94 18.12
CA PHE A 115 -10.56 10.69 18.31
C PHE A 115 -11.43 9.68 19.04
N ALA A 116 -11.41 8.42 18.59
CA ALA A 116 -12.14 7.36 19.26
C ALA A 116 -11.63 7.13 20.69
N TRP A 117 -10.31 7.18 20.87
CA TRP A 117 -9.65 6.99 22.18
C TRP A 117 -8.41 7.87 22.38
N HIS A 118 -7.64 8.11 21.33
CA HIS A 118 -6.33 8.73 21.41
C HIS A 118 -5.94 9.35 20.07
N ASP A 119 -4.94 10.23 20.11
CA ASP A 119 -4.34 10.88 18.95
C ASP A 119 -3.14 10.11 18.35
N ARG A 120 -2.98 8.84 18.73
CA ARG A 120 -1.92 7.96 18.22
C ARG A 120 -1.99 7.79 16.71
N LYS A 121 -0.83 7.47 16.16
CA LYS A 121 -0.59 7.19 14.74
C LYS A 121 0.07 5.80 14.67
N ALA A 122 -0.55 4.89 13.91
CA ALA A 122 -0.09 3.51 13.79
C ALA A 122 0.81 3.31 12.58
N TRP A 123 1.85 2.49 12.76
CA TRP A 123 2.90 2.21 11.77
C TRP A 123 2.35 1.74 10.42
N TRP A 124 1.40 0.79 10.46
CA TRP A 124 0.80 0.22 9.25
C TRP A 124 -0.08 1.24 8.52
N GLN A 125 -0.75 2.15 9.24
CA GLN A 125 -1.57 3.19 8.62
C GLN A 125 -0.73 4.24 7.90
N GLN A 126 0.46 4.53 8.43
CA GLN A 126 1.39 5.43 7.76
C GLN A 126 1.83 4.85 6.42
N GLU A 127 2.13 3.54 6.37
CA GLU A 127 2.39 2.86 5.10
C GLU A 127 1.21 3.02 4.14
N GLN A 128 -0.03 2.74 4.58
CA GLN A 128 -1.20 2.84 3.70
C GLN A 128 -1.33 4.24 3.09
N GLY A 129 -1.08 5.29 3.88
CA GLY A 129 -1.04 6.67 3.39
C GLY A 129 0.08 6.92 2.39
N ILE A 130 1.32 6.53 2.71
CA ILE A 130 2.47 6.71 1.82
C ILE A 130 2.22 6.02 0.47
N LEU A 131 1.85 4.74 0.49
CA LEU A 131 1.64 3.95 -0.72
C LEU A 131 0.45 4.44 -1.54
N ALA A 132 -0.63 4.89 -0.89
CA ALA A 132 -1.78 5.48 -1.58
C ALA A 132 -1.41 6.72 -2.38
N TYR A 133 -0.79 7.69 -1.75
CA TYR A 133 -0.45 8.92 -2.45
C TYR A 133 0.68 8.71 -3.47
N GLN A 134 1.61 7.78 -3.24
CA GLN A 134 2.63 7.43 -4.22
C GLN A 134 2.05 6.79 -5.49
N ILE A 135 1.16 5.81 -5.39
CA ILE A 135 0.56 5.21 -6.59
C ILE A 135 -0.41 6.16 -7.28
N LEU A 136 -1.20 6.93 -6.52
CA LEU A 136 -2.08 7.97 -7.07
C LEU A 136 -1.28 8.99 -7.88
N TYR A 137 -0.19 9.52 -7.33
CA TYR A 137 0.69 10.40 -8.09
C TYR A 137 1.36 9.69 -9.27
N GLY A 138 1.79 8.45 -9.08
CA GLY A 138 2.43 7.63 -10.11
C GLY A 138 1.56 7.45 -11.35
N VAL A 139 0.24 7.30 -11.16
CA VAL A 139 -0.74 7.08 -12.23
C VAL A 139 -1.38 8.37 -12.74
N LEU A 140 -1.81 9.25 -11.84
CA LEU A 140 -2.65 10.43 -12.18
C LEU A 140 -1.88 11.74 -12.28
N LYS A 141 -0.65 11.80 -11.74
CA LYS A 141 0.26 12.95 -11.84
C LYS A 141 -0.23 14.28 -11.23
N GLU A 142 -1.23 14.24 -10.36
CA GLU A 142 -1.70 15.41 -9.60
C GLU A 142 -0.64 15.83 -8.54
N PRO A 143 -0.16 17.08 -8.52
CA PRO A 143 0.94 17.51 -7.64
C PRO A 143 0.62 17.38 -6.15
N GLU A 144 -0.65 17.54 -5.77
CA GLU A 144 -1.10 17.37 -4.38
C GLU A 144 -0.86 15.95 -3.86
N TYR A 145 -0.98 14.93 -4.71
CA TYR A 145 -0.69 13.56 -4.30
C TYR A 145 0.81 13.36 -4.02
N LEU A 146 1.70 14.00 -4.79
CA LEU A 146 3.13 13.96 -4.49
C LEU A 146 3.44 14.63 -3.15
N ARG A 147 2.76 15.75 -2.85
CA ARG A 147 2.91 16.46 -1.57
C ARG A 147 2.53 15.56 -0.40
N TYR A 148 1.32 14.98 -0.40
CA TYR A 148 0.88 14.08 0.68
C TYR A 148 1.75 12.83 0.81
N ALA A 149 2.22 12.26 -0.30
CA ALA A 149 3.17 11.14 -0.26
C ALA A 149 4.46 11.52 0.47
N ARG A 150 5.01 12.70 0.17
CA ARG A 150 6.25 13.21 0.79
C ARG A 150 6.05 13.56 2.26
N GLU A 151 4.97 14.24 2.61
CA GLU A 151 4.65 14.59 4.01
C GLU A 151 4.45 13.34 4.87
N SER A 152 3.72 12.34 4.35
CA SER A 152 3.52 11.06 5.04
C SER A 152 4.83 10.32 5.24
N ALA A 153 5.68 10.27 4.21
CA ALA A 153 6.99 9.63 4.28
C ALA A 153 7.93 10.36 5.24
N ALA A 154 7.92 11.70 5.24
CA ALA A 154 8.73 12.51 6.15
C ALA A 154 8.35 12.24 7.61
N PHE A 155 7.06 12.18 7.92
CA PHE A 155 6.59 11.82 9.26
C PHE A 155 7.06 10.43 9.68
N TYR A 156 6.86 9.43 8.81
CA TYR A 156 7.27 8.05 9.11
C TYR A 156 8.77 7.92 9.40
N ASN A 157 9.61 8.47 8.53
CA ASN A 157 11.07 8.40 8.68
C ASN A 157 11.58 9.19 9.90
N SER A 158 10.85 10.21 10.35
CA SER A 158 11.26 11.03 11.49
C SER A 158 10.94 10.37 12.84
N PHE A 159 9.85 9.60 12.92
CA PHE A 159 9.29 9.20 14.22
C PHE A 159 9.09 7.70 14.42
N PHE A 160 9.01 6.89 13.36
CA PHE A 160 8.74 5.45 13.52
C PHE A 160 9.98 4.58 13.60
N LEU A 161 11.09 4.99 12.98
CA LEU A 161 12.31 4.21 12.96
C LEU A 161 12.94 4.20 14.35
N ASP A 162 13.13 3.00 14.91
CA ASP A 162 13.86 2.84 16.15
C ASP A 162 15.32 2.51 15.83
N TYR A 163 16.19 3.48 16.08
CA TYR A 163 17.62 3.39 15.76
C TYR A 163 18.43 2.69 16.86
N ASP A 164 17.86 2.51 18.04
CA ASP A 164 18.53 1.87 19.18
C ASP A 164 18.31 0.36 19.13
N ASP A 165 17.05 -0.08 19.01
CA ASP A 165 16.67 -1.50 19.01
C ASP A 165 16.43 -2.07 17.60
N GLY A 166 16.33 -1.21 16.59
CA GLY A 166 15.95 -1.59 15.24
C GLY A 166 14.43 -1.76 15.05
N ALA A 167 14.05 -2.03 13.80
CA ALA A 167 12.65 -2.07 13.35
C ALA A 167 11.92 -0.72 13.54
N VAL A 168 10.61 -0.75 13.78
CA VAL A 168 9.80 0.46 13.97
C VAL A 168 8.92 0.36 15.21
N TYR A 169 8.50 1.50 15.76
CA TYR A 169 7.50 1.54 16.83
C TYR A 169 6.12 1.10 16.32
N PHE A 170 5.32 0.46 17.19
CA PHE A 170 3.95 0.07 16.85
C PHE A 170 3.07 1.31 16.63
N ASN A 171 3.12 2.22 17.61
CA ASN A 171 2.40 3.49 17.63
C ASN A 171 3.33 4.61 18.10
N VAL A 172 3.08 5.81 17.59
CA VAL A 172 3.58 7.07 18.16
C VAL A 172 2.40 7.95 18.55
N LEU A 173 2.58 8.82 19.54
CA LEU A 173 1.65 9.90 19.82
C LEU A 173 1.64 10.92 18.67
N ASN A 174 0.69 11.87 18.67
CA ASN A 174 0.59 12.87 17.61
C ASN A 174 1.90 13.68 17.40
N ASN A 175 2.68 13.87 18.45
CA ASN A 175 3.94 14.59 18.48
C ASN A 175 5.16 13.72 18.13
N GLY A 176 4.96 12.45 17.79
CA GLY A 176 6.01 11.52 17.40
C GLY A 176 6.69 10.78 18.56
N LEU A 177 6.29 11.03 19.82
CA LEU A 177 6.81 10.24 20.95
C LEU A 177 6.33 8.79 20.86
N PRO A 178 7.23 7.79 20.99
CA PRO A 178 6.84 6.39 20.98
C PRO A 178 5.82 6.06 22.08
N PHE A 179 4.77 5.34 21.71
CA PHE A 179 3.77 4.85 22.66
C PHE A 179 4.14 3.45 23.13
N LEU A 180 4.70 3.35 24.35
CA LEU A 180 5.36 2.14 24.86
C LEU A 180 4.58 1.44 25.98
N LEU A 181 3.27 1.25 25.80
CA LEU A 181 2.41 0.56 26.78
C LEU A 181 2.04 -0.85 26.32
N GLY A 182 2.07 -1.82 27.24
CA GLY A 182 1.60 -3.19 26.99
C GLY A 182 2.32 -3.86 25.83
N THR A 183 1.56 -4.50 24.93
CA THR A 183 2.11 -5.18 23.75
C THR A 183 2.63 -4.22 22.67
N GLU A 184 2.25 -2.94 22.70
CA GLU A 184 2.66 -1.94 21.70
C GLU A 184 4.09 -1.44 21.92
N ARG A 185 4.68 -1.70 23.09
CA ARG A 185 6.11 -1.48 23.32
C ARG A 185 7.01 -2.48 22.56
N LEU A 186 6.44 -3.60 22.13
CA LEU A 186 7.18 -4.68 21.48
C LEU A 186 7.30 -4.43 19.97
N LYS A 187 8.38 -4.93 19.35
CA LYS A 187 8.61 -4.86 17.90
C LYS A 187 7.85 -5.93 17.10
N GLY A 188 7.14 -6.80 17.80
CA GLY A 188 6.35 -7.87 17.21
C GLY A 188 5.29 -8.37 18.18
N SER A 189 4.15 -8.76 17.64
CA SER A 189 3.03 -9.31 18.37
C SER A 189 2.14 -10.13 17.43
N HIS A 190 1.01 -10.64 17.92
CA HIS A 190 0.00 -11.26 17.08
C HIS A 190 -0.54 -10.34 15.94
N SER A 191 -0.43 -9.02 16.10
CA SER A 191 -0.91 -8.02 15.14
C SER A 191 0.20 -7.19 14.48
N MET A 192 1.47 -7.41 14.85
CA MET A 192 2.63 -6.71 14.28
C MET A 192 3.77 -7.68 13.98
N SER A 193 4.31 -7.59 12.77
CA SER A 193 5.52 -8.28 12.34
C SER A 193 6.34 -7.35 11.47
N GLY A 194 7.25 -7.86 10.63
CA GLY A 194 7.94 -7.03 9.64
C GLY A 194 7.13 -6.70 8.39
N TYR A 195 5.93 -7.28 8.21
CA TYR A 195 5.18 -7.25 6.94
C TYR A 195 5.03 -5.83 6.36
N HIS A 196 4.36 -4.93 7.08
CA HIS A 196 4.06 -3.58 6.61
C HIS A 196 5.32 -2.73 6.43
N SER A 197 6.33 -2.86 7.29
CA SER A 197 7.59 -2.10 7.12
C SER A 197 8.40 -2.57 5.91
N ILE A 198 8.40 -3.88 5.63
CA ILE A 198 9.12 -4.46 4.48
C ILE A 198 8.36 -4.16 3.18
N GLU A 199 7.04 -4.31 3.18
CA GLU A 199 6.17 -3.96 2.05
C GLU A 199 6.30 -2.47 1.72
N LEU A 200 6.25 -1.58 2.72
CA LEU A 200 6.49 -0.16 2.56
C LEU A 200 7.84 0.12 1.87
N ALA A 201 8.94 -0.41 2.39
CA ALA A 201 10.26 -0.15 1.84
C ALA A 201 10.38 -0.62 0.37
N TYR A 202 9.85 -1.81 0.08
CA TYR A 202 9.85 -2.38 -1.26
C TYR A 202 8.98 -1.57 -2.23
N LEU A 203 7.70 -1.37 -1.91
CA LEU A 203 6.75 -0.70 -2.81
C LEU A 203 7.05 0.81 -2.94
N ALA A 204 7.50 1.47 -1.88
CA ALA A 204 7.89 2.87 -1.97
C ALA A 204 9.09 3.07 -2.91
N THR A 205 10.05 2.15 -2.89
CA THR A 205 11.17 2.14 -3.84
C THR A 205 10.66 1.94 -5.27
N VAL A 206 9.77 0.96 -5.49
CA VAL A 206 9.17 0.66 -6.79
C VAL A 206 8.45 1.88 -7.36
N TYR A 207 7.54 2.49 -6.59
CA TYR A 207 6.75 3.63 -7.06
C TYR A 207 7.60 4.88 -7.23
N THR A 208 8.53 5.15 -6.30
CA THR A 208 9.42 6.31 -6.40
C THR A 208 10.31 6.20 -7.62
N ASN A 209 11.00 5.09 -7.82
CA ASN A 209 11.96 4.94 -8.91
C ASN A 209 11.24 4.85 -10.27
N LEU A 210 10.26 3.96 -10.42
CA LEU A 210 9.70 3.64 -11.73
C LEU A 210 8.58 4.62 -12.15
N LEU A 211 7.75 5.06 -11.21
CA LEU A 211 6.60 5.91 -11.53
C LEU A 211 6.91 7.40 -11.39
N ASN A 212 7.75 7.80 -10.44
CA ASN A 212 8.05 9.21 -10.17
C ASN A 212 9.39 9.69 -10.77
N THR A 213 10.52 9.30 -10.18
CA THR A 213 11.85 9.87 -10.47
C THR A 213 12.51 9.30 -11.72
N LYS A 214 11.89 8.29 -12.34
CA LYS A 214 12.35 7.62 -13.55
C LYS A 214 13.77 7.05 -13.40
N GLN A 215 14.05 6.44 -12.25
CA GLN A 215 15.29 5.75 -11.97
C GLN A 215 15.16 4.23 -12.16
N PRO A 216 16.24 3.52 -12.53
CA PRO A 216 16.27 2.06 -12.54
C PRO A 216 16.05 1.43 -11.16
N LEU A 217 15.65 0.16 -11.14
CA LEU A 217 15.51 -0.68 -9.96
C LEU A 217 16.17 -2.05 -10.21
N ASP A 218 17.08 -2.45 -9.34
CA ASP A 218 17.68 -3.79 -9.37
C ASP A 218 16.95 -4.70 -8.38
N LEU A 219 16.37 -5.79 -8.88
CA LEU A 219 15.72 -6.84 -8.10
C LEU A 219 16.58 -8.11 -8.04
N TYR A 220 16.54 -8.80 -6.92
CA TYR A 220 17.35 -9.98 -6.65
C TYR A 220 16.48 -11.19 -6.31
N PHE A 221 16.74 -12.31 -6.97
CA PHE A 221 15.99 -13.54 -6.81
C PHE A 221 16.93 -14.71 -6.53
N LYS A 222 16.45 -15.68 -5.76
CA LYS A 222 17.17 -16.92 -5.45
C LYS A 222 16.21 -18.12 -5.47
N PRO A 223 15.67 -18.47 -6.65
CA PRO A 223 14.65 -19.51 -6.78
C PRO A 223 15.15 -20.86 -6.27
N LEU A 224 14.23 -21.72 -5.81
CA LEU A 224 14.54 -23.12 -5.52
C LEU A 224 14.72 -23.89 -6.84
N PRO A 225 15.56 -24.95 -6.88
CA PRO A 225 15.62 -25.84 -8.04
C PRO A 225 14.23 -26.43 -8.28
N GLY A 226 13.73 -26.37 -9.51
CA GLY A 226 12.36 -26.81 -9.83
C GLY A 226 11.22 -25.97 -9.22
N GLY A 227 11.52 -24.81 -8.60
CA GLY A 227 10.50 -23.95 -7.98
C GLY A 227 9.55 -23.25 -8.96
N PHE A 228 9.87 -23.29 -10.27
CA PHE A 228 9.06 -22.76 -11.36
C PHE A 228 8.81 -23.90 -12.36
N PRO A 229 7.62 -24.52 -12.36
CA PRO A 229 7.33 -25.68 -13.21
C PRO A 229 7.48 -25.42 -14.72
N ASP A 230 7.24 -24.18 -15.14
CA ASP A 230 7.40 -23.71 -16.52
C ASP A 230 8.81 -23.19 -16.82
N GLY A 231 9.71 -23.16 -15.83
CA GLY A 231 11.04 -22.57 -15.96
C GLY A 231 11.03 -21.05 -16.13
N VAL A 232 9.92 -20.37 -15.85
CA VAL A 232 9.78 -18.92 -16.09
C VAL A 232 9.64 -18.14 -14.79
N LEU A 233 10.67 -17.37 -14.47
CA LEU A 233 10.63 -16.39 -13.38
C LEU A 233 9.92 -15.12 -13.84
N ARG A 234 8.83 -14.75 -13.15
CA ARG A 234 8.07 -13.51 -13.38
C ARG A 234 8.56 -12.46 -12.40
N VAL A 235 9.06 -11.33 -12.90
CA VAL A 235 9.85 -10.37 -12.10
C VAL A 235 9.20 -9.00 -12.00
N GLN A 236 7.95 -8.87 -12.42
CA GLN A 236 7.19 -7.65 -12.26
C GLN A 236 7.09 -7.29 -10.76
N PRO A 237 7.55 -6.09 -10.35
CA PRO A 237 7.71 -5.78 -8.94
C PRO A 237 6.38 -5.56 -8.22
N ASP A 238 5.41 -4.98 -8.91
CA ASP A 238 4.03 -4.78 -8.46
C ASP A 238 3.10 -4.60 -9.67
N ILE A 239 1.79 -4.49 -9.44
CA ILE A 239 0.75 -4.23 -10.44
C ILE A 239 0.80 -2.77 -10.91
N LEU A 240 1.86 -2.43 -11.64
CA LEU A 240 2.07 -1.12 -12.27
C LEU A 240 1.21 -0.95 -13.55
N PRO A 241 0.94 0.29 -13.99
CA PRO A 241 0.29 0.51 -15.28
C PRO A 241 1.10 -0.14 -16.42
N LYS A 242 0.41 -0.73 -17.39
CA LYS A 242 1.07 -1.43 -18.50
C LYS A 242 2.02 -0.50 -19.26
N GLY A 243 3.21 -1.00 -19.57
CA GLY A 243 4.20 -0.30 -20.39
C GLY A 243 4.99 0.80 -19.67
N VAL A 244 4.85 0.98 -18.35
CA VAL A 244 5.62 2.03 -17.63
C VAL A 244 7.04 1.61 -17.24
N ALA A 245 7.33 0.32 -17.28
CA ALA A 245 8.63 -0.25 -16.94
C ALA A 245 8.86 -1.55 -17.72
N LYS A 246 10.13 -1.93 -17.85
CA LYS A 246 10.56 -3.17 -18.52
C LYS A 246 11.90 -3.66 -18.00
N ILE A 247 12.24 -4.93 -18.28
CA ILE A 247 13.60 -5.43 -18.01
C ILE A 247 14.58 -4.81 -19.01
N SER A 248 15.70 -4.29 -18.53
CA SER A 248 16.82 -3.89 -19.39
C SER A 248 17.93 -4.94 -19.42
N GLU A 249 18.25 -5.54 -18.28
CA GLU A 249 19.40 -6.44 -18.12
C GLU A 249 19.10 -7.53 -17.09
N VAL A 250 19.67 -8.71 -17.31
CA VAL A 250 19.58 -9.85 -16.37
C VAL A 250 20.97 -10.46 -16.20
N TRP A 251 21.29 -10.86 -14.98
CA TRP A 251 22.48 -11.65 -14.66
C TRP A 251 22.11 -12.89 -13.87
N ILE A 252 22.74 -14.01 -14.20
CA ILE A 252 22.67 -15.27 -13.45
C ILE A 252 24.09 -15.59 -12.98
N ASP A 253 24.27 -15.64 -11.66
CA ASP A 253 25.56 -15.85 -10.98
C ASP A 253 26.66 -14.90 -11.49
N GLY A 254 26.27 -13.63 -11.67
CA GLY A 254 27.15 -12.54 -12.12
C GLY A 254 27.39 -12.49 -13.62
N LYS A 255 26.90 -13.45 -14.41
CA LYS A 255 27.08 -13.48 -15.87
C LYS A 255 25.85 -12.92 -16.58
N PRO A 256 26.01 -12.08 -17.61
CA PRO A 256 24.88 -11.58 -18.41
C PRO A 256 24.03 -12.72 -18.98
N TRP A 257 22.71 -12.55 -18.94
CA TRP A 257 21.72 -13.50 -19.41
C TRP A 257 20.77 -12.84 -20.40
N LYS A 258 20.57 -13.45 -21.57
CA LYS A 258 19.81 -12.86 -22.69
C LYS A 258 18.41 -13.46 -22.87
N ASN A 259 18.11 -14.60 -22.24
CA ASN A 259 16.83 -15.29 -22.42
C ASN A 259 15.81 -14.70 -21.43
N PHE A 260 15.30 -13.52 -21.76
CA PHE A 260 14.25 -12.84 -21.02
C PHE A 260 13.35 -12.05 -21.99
N ASN A 261 12.11 -11.82 -21.60
CA ASN A 261 11.20 -10.93 -22.29
C ASN A 261 11.08 -9.62 -21.53
N ALA A 262 11.57 -8.54 -22.14
CA ALA A 262 11.62 -7.22 -21.52
C ALA A 262 10.24 -6.69 -21.13
N GLU A 263 9.29 -6.74 -22.06
CA GLU A 263 7.96 -6.15 -21.91
C GLU A 263 7.03 -7.03 -21.06
N ARG A 264 7.15 -8.36 -21.16
CA ARG A 264 6.38 -9.30 -20.31
C ARG A 264 6.97 -9.46 -18.90
N MET A 265 8.14 -8.87 -18.64
CA MET A 265 8.88 -9.02 -17.38
C MET A 265 9.05 -10.49 -16.96
N THR A 266 9.53 -11.32 -17.89
CA THR A 266 9.81 -12.74 -17.63
C THR A 266 11.25 -13.09 -17.95
N VAL A 267 11.85 -13.95 -17.12
CA VAL A 267 13.20 -14.50 -17.31
C VAL A 267 13.08 -16.01 -17.46
N GLU A 268 13.58 -16.55 -18.57
CA GLU A 268 13.68 -18.00 -18.78
C GLU A 268 14.87 -18.51 -17.96
N LEU A 269 14.61 -19.44 -17.05
CA LEU A 269 15.63 -19.98 -16.16
C LEU A 269 16.43 -21.07 -16.89
N PRO A 270 17.77 -21.09 -16.74
CA PRO A 270 18.57 -22.23 -17.15
C PRO A 270 18.18 -23.46 -16.31
N ASN A 271 18.31 -24.65 -16.90
CA ASN A 271 18.13 -25.89 -16.17
C ASN A 271 19.33 -26.13 -15.24
N LEU A 272 19.18 -25.75 -13.97
CA LEU A 272 20.22 -25.84 -12.94
C LEU A 272 19.77 -26.75 -11.80
N ASN A 273 20.73 -27.50 -11.25
CA ASN A 273 20.54 -28.35 -10.07
C ASN A 273 20.86 -27.64 -8.74
N TYR A 274 21.00 -26.30 -8.76
CA TYR A 274 21.27 -25.47 -7.59
C TYR A 274 20.42 -24.18 -7.63
N ARG A 275 20.52 -23.35 -6.59
CA ARG A 275 19.81 -22.08 -6.47
C ARG A 275 20.63 -20.93 -7.05
N PRO A 276 20.38 -20.47 -8.29
CA PRO A 276 21.14 -19.37 -8.88
C PRO A 276 20.88 -18.05 -8.14
N LYS A 277 21.89 -17.18 -8.11
CA LYS A 277 21.70 -15.75 -7.77
C LYS A 277 21.31 -15.01 -9.04
N ILE A 278 20.07 -14.53 -9.10
CA ILE A 278 19.55 -13.82 -10.26
C ILE A 278 19.42 -12.34 -9.89
N LYS A 279 20.03 -11.47 -10.71
CA LYS A 279 19.83 -10.02 -10.65
C LYS A 279 19.07 -9.60 -11.89
N VAL A 280 18.03 -8.79 -11.72
CA VAL A 280 17.25 -8.22 -12.83
C VAL A 280 17.22 -6.71 -12.67
N ARG A 281 17.64 -6.00 -13.71
CA ARG A 281 17.46 -4.55 -13.78
C ARG A 281 16.18 -4.21 -14.51
N ILE A 282 15.34 -3.45 -13.83
CA ILE A 282 14.11 -2.88 -14.36
C ILE A 282 14.35 -1.40 -14.60
N VAL A 283 13.95 -0.91 -15.76
CA VAL A 283 14.02 0.50 -16.13
C VAL A 283 12.63 1.03 -16.43
N PRO A 284 12.36 2.30 -16.11
CA PRO A 284 11.14 2.96 -16.56
C PRO A 284 11.17 3.13 -18.09
N VAL A 285 10.00 3.00 -18.72
CA VAL A 285 9.81 3.40 -20.11
C VAL A 285 9.56 4.91 -20.14
N LYS A 286 10.28 5.61 -21.04
CA LYS A 286 10.18 7.05 -21.22
C LYS A 286 8.92 7.43 -21.99
#